data_AF-A0A818WHR0-F1
#
_entry.id   AF-A0A818WHR0-F1
#
_cell.length_a   1.000
_cell.length_b   1.000
_cell.length_c   1.000
_cell.angle_alpha   90.00
_cell.angle_beta   90.00
_cell.angle_gamma   90.00
#
_symmetry.space_group_name_H-M   'P 1'
#
loop_
_entity.id
_entity.type
_entity.pdbx_description
1 polymer ?
#
loop_
_entity_poly.entity_id
_entity_poly.type
_entity_poly.pdbx_seq_one_letter_code
_entity_poly.pdbx_strand_id
1 'polypeptide(L)'
;MPIQHRATQTSYYRKNQSLTAKNVLQFISSLIIPLVFGIFTIVITFHQQKTAREQRLEDLNELREDRREEAIRANNANEFQRQLATDRYRDQLLASYIQDMAAVLDKNNGSLTLNQVMGTVTRAKTLAVFRQLDTQRTIQIIRFLYESGQLWETDDRLSVDLSTAKLHDIDFRDIAINGENLIQLSLTGIFLSNTMFINITMEQIRLKGASA
;
A
#
# COMPACT_ATOMS: atom_id res chain seq x y z
N MET A 1 -58.36 62.39 93.99
CA MET A 1 -57.20 61.58 94.43
C MET A 1 -56.51 61.00 93.20
N PRO A 2 -55.17 60.88 93.22
CA PRO A 2 -54.29 60.94 92.04
C PRO A 2 -53.67 59.57 91.67
N ILE A 3 -52.81 59.53 90.65
CA ILE A 3 -51.67 58.61 90.32
C ILE A 3 -51.51 58.75 88.79
N GLN A 4 -50.69 59.63 88.20
CA GLN A 4 -49.22 59.79 88.15
C GLN A 4 -48.42 58.63 87.50
N HIS A 5 -47.54 59.03 86.56
CA HIS A 5 -46.33 58.37 86.00
C HIS A 5 -46.53 57.28 84.94
N ARG A 6 -45.68 57.11 83.89
CA ARG A 6 -44.37 57.64 83.46
C ARG A 6 -44.20 57.24 81.97
N ALA A 7 -44.00 58.17 81.04
CA ALA A 7 -42.74 58.39 80.29
C ALA A 7 -41.88 57.15 79.94
N THR A 8 -41.71 56.88 78.64
CA THR A 8 -40.41 56.56 78.02
C THR A 8 -40.37 57.06 76.57
N GLN A 9 -39.59 58.12 76.37
CA GLN A 9 -39.12 58.58 75.07
C GLN A 9 -37.92 57.73 74.65
N THR A 10 -37.93 57.17 73.44
CA THR A 10 -36.71 56.77 72.73
C THR A 10 -36.63 57.56 71.44
N SER A 11 -36.04 58.75 71.53
CA SER A 11 -35.68 59.58 70.38
C SER A 11 -34.41 59.02 69.75
N TYR A 12 -34.56 58.38 68.59
CA TYR A 12 -33.46 57.98 67.72
C TYR A 12 -32.75 59.24 67.19
N TYR A 13 -31.64 59.61 67.82
CA TYR A 13 -30.75 60.67 67.35
C TYR A 13 -30.03 60.20 66.07
N ARG A 14 -30.58 60.56 64.91
CA ARG A 14 -29.95 60.43 63.60
C ARG A 14 -28.80 61.44 63.51
N LYS A 15 -27.61 61.02 63.94
CA LYS A 15 -26.37 61.78 63.77
C LYS A 15 -26.07 61.89 62.28
N ASN A 16 -26.45 63.02 61.68
CA ASN A 16 -26.00 63.42 60.35
C ASN A 16 -24.47 63.57 60.43
N GLN A 17 -23.77 62.50 60.05
CA GLN A 17 -22.35 62.56 59.79
C GLN A 17 -22.17 63.48 58.58
N SER A 18 -21.74 64.72 58.81
CA SER A 18 -21.19 65.54 57.76
C SER A 18 -20.07 64.73 57.10
N LEU A 19 -20.22 64.43 55.82
CA LEU A 19 -19.25 63.73 55.00
C LEU A 19 -17.95 64.55 54.96
N THR A 20 -17.09 64.34 55.96
CA THR A 20 -15.73 64.87 55.96
C THR A 20 -15.03 64.22 54.76
N ALA A 21 -14.37 65.03 53.92
CA ALA A 21 -13.66 64.54 52.72
C ALA A 21 -12.76 63.34 53.00
N LYS A 22 -12.24 63.23 54.23
CA LYS A 22 -11.45 62.10 54.74
C LYS A 22 -12.21 60.77 54.77
N ASN A 23 -13.50 60.76 55.13
CA ASN A 23 -14.34 59.56 55.15
C ASN A 23 -14.69 59.11 53.72
N VAL A 24 -14.91 60.06 52.81
CA VAL A 24 -15.11 59.76 51.37
C VAL A 24 -13.84 59.17 50.77
N LEU A 25 -12.67 59.72 51.10
CA LEU A 25 -11.37 59.22 50.64
C LEU A 25 -11.10 57.79 51.15
N GLN A 26 -11.42 57.51 52.41
CA GLN A 26 -11.25 56.17 53.01
C GLN A 26 -12.21 55.13 52.41
N PHE A 27 -13.43 55.56 52.05
CA PHE A 27 -14.38 54.70 51.35
C PHE A 27 -13.91 54.39 49.93
N ILE A 28 -13.42 55.40 49.19
CA ILE A 28 -12.86 55.21 47.85
C ILE A 28 -11.64 54.30 47.89
N SER A 29 -10.72 54.46 48.84
CA SER A 29 -9.54 53.59 48.96
C SER A 29 -9.91 52.13 49.24
N SER A 30 -10.99 51.89 50.00
CA SER A 30 -11.48 50.53 50.27
C SER A 30 -12.05 49.83 49.02
N LEU A 31 -12.51 50.61 48.03
CA LEU A 31 -13.10 50.09 46.79
C LEU A 31 -12.05 49.81 45.70
N ILE A 32 -10.87 50.41 45.79
CA ILE A 32 -9.78 50.24 44.81
C ILE A 32 -9.28 48.79 44.80
N ILE A 33 -9.06 48.19 45.97
CA ILE A 33 -8.51 46.83 46.06
C ILE A 33 -9.43 45.79 45.37
N PRO A 34 -10.74 45.69 45.70
CA PRO A 34 -11.65 44.77 45.00
C PRO A 34 -11.75 45.02 43.50
N LEU A 35 -11.70 46.29 43.07
CA LEU A 35 -11.81 46.66 41.66
C LEU A 35 -10.57 46.24 40.86
N VAL A 36 -9.37 46.43 41.42
CA VAL A 36 -8.12 45.96 40.82
C VAL A 36 -8.12 44.42 40.70
N PHE A 37 -8.57 43.71 41.73
CA PHE A 37 -8.71 42.25 41.68
C PHE A 37 -9.71 41.80 40.60
N GLY A 38 -10.88 42.44 40.51
CA GLY A 38 -11.89 42.11 39.49
C GLY A 38 -11.35 42.26 38.06
N ILE A 39 -10.68 43.38 37.76
CA ILE A 39 -10.07 43.62 36.45
C ILE A 39 -8.97 42.59 36.16
N PHE A 40 -8.11 42.30 37.15
CA PHE A 40 -7.04 41.32 37.01
C PHE A 40 -7.57 39.92 36.72
N THR A 41 -8.61 39.46 37.42
CA THR A 41 -9.25 38.16 37.17
C THR A 41 -9.83 38.08 35.76
N ILE A 42 -10.49 39.13 35.27
CA ILE A 42 -11.04 39.18 33.91
C ILE A 42 -9.91 39.07 32.87
N VAL A 43 -8.83 39.84 33.02
CA VAL A 43 -7.69 39.82 32.10
C VAL A 43 -7.02 38.45 32.05
N ILE A 44 -6.78 37.82 33.20
CA ILE A 44 -6.20 36.47 33.26
C ILE A 44 -7.12 35.46 32.59
N THR A 45 -8.42 35.52 32.84
CA THR A 45 -9.39 34.57 32.26
C THR A 45 -9.40 34.67 30.74
N PHE A 46 -9.39 35.89 30.19
CA PHE A 46 -9.29 36.11 28.75
C PHE A 46 -7.95 35.62 28.18
N HIS A 47 -6.85 35.85 28.89
CA HIS A 47 -5.52 35.40 28.45
C HIS A 47 -5.43 33.87 28.43
N GLN A 48 -5.88 33.20 29.50
CA GLN A 48 -5.92 31.74 29.59
C GLN A 48 -6.80 31.12 28.51
N GLN A 49 -7.96 31.71 28.21
CA GLN A 49 -8.85 31.19 27.18
C GLN A 49 -8.23 31.28 25.78
N LYS A 50 -7.43 32.32 25.51
CA LYS A 50 -6.73 32.46 24.23
C LYS A 50 -5.66 31.37 24.07
N THR A 51 -4.79 31.21 25.06
CA THR A 51 -3.72 30.18 25.03
C THR A 51 -4.29 28.77 24.93
N ALA A 52 -5.36 28.48 25.68
CA ALA A 52 -6.01 27.17 25.62
C ALA A 52 -6.64 26.86 24.25
N ARG A 53 -7.09 27.88 23.50
CA ARG A 53 -7.59 27.69 22.13
C ARG A 53 -6.46 27.42 21.15
N GLU A 54 -5.35 28.15 21.27
CA GLU A 54 -4.17 27.96 20.43
C GLU A 54 -3.60 26.55 20.61
N GLN A 55 -3.44 26.10 21.86
CA GLN A 55 -2.99 24.74 22.18
C GLN A 55 -3.90 23.66 21.59
N ARG A 56 -5.23 23.78 21.75
CA ARG A 56 -6.17 22.80 21.16
C ARG A 56 -6.06 22.74 19.64
N LEU A 57 -5.74 23.85 18.98
CA LEU A 57 -5.65 23.91 17.53
C LEU A 57 -4.34 23.28 17.04
N GLU A 58 -3.26 23.45 17.79
CA GLU A 58 -1.98 22.77 17.60
C GLU A 58 -2.14 21.25 17.80
N ASP A 59 -2.72 20.82 18.93
CA ASP A 59 -3.00 19.41 19.21
C ASP A 59 -3.84 18.75 18.10
N LEU A 60 -4.86 19.47 17.59
CA LEU A 60 -5.69 18.98 16.49
C LEU A 60 -4.94 18.88 15.17
N ASN A 61 -3.98 19.77 14.92
CA ASN A 61 -3.15 19.71 13.72
C ASN A 61 -2.13 18.58 13.81
N GLU A 62 -1.49 18.39 14.96
CA GLU A 62 -0.58 17.26 15.22
C GLU A 62 -1.31 15.93 15.03
N LEU A 63 -2.49 15.76 15.65
CA LEU A 63 -3.32 14.56 15.48
C LEU A 63 -3.75 14.32 14.02
N ARG A 64 -3.90 15.39 13.21
CA ARG A 64 -4.23 15.26 11.79
C ARG A 64 -3.03 14.80 10.99
N GLU A 65 -1.84 15.32 11.27
CA GLU A 65 -0.61 14.89 10.62
C GLU A 65 -0.26 13.45 11.00
N ASP A 66 -0.36 13.08 12.28
CA ASP A 66 -0.16 11.70 12.74
C ASP A 66 -1.09 10.72 12.03
N ARG A 67 -2.38 11.07 11.90
CA ARG A 67 -3.34 10.23 11.18
C ARG A 67 -3.04 10.14 9.69
N ARG A 68 -2.52 11.19 9.07
CA ARG A 68 -2.10 11.16 7.66
C ARG A 68 -0.90 10.24 7.49
N GLU A 69 0.10 10.36 8.35
CA GLU A 69 1.27 9.49 8.32
C GLU A 69 0.88 8.03 8.52
N GLU A 70 0.02 7.75 9.50
CA GLU A 70 -0.47 6.40 9.75
C GLU A 70 -1.23 5.84 8.54
N ALA A 71 -2.09 6.64 7.90
CA ALA A 71 -2.80 6.24 6.70
C ALA A 71 -1.85 5.94 5.52
N ILE A 72 -0.80 6.74 5.34
CA ILE A 72 0.22 6.53 4.30
C ILE A 72 0.99 5.23 4.59
N ARG A 73 1.43 5.02 5.84
CA ARG A 73 2.15 3.81 6.25
C ARG A 73 1.27 2.57 6.06
N ALA A 74 0.00 2.63 6.43
CA ALA A 74 -0.95 1.54 6.24
C ALA A 74 -1.20 1.24 4.76
N ASN A 75 -1.34 2.28 3.92
CA ASN A 75 -1.54 2.07 2.49
C ASN A 75 -0.30 1.42 1.83
N ASN A 76 0.89 1.94 2.13
CA ASN A 76 2.15 1.37 1.60
C ASN A 76 2.34 -0.08 2.05
N ALA A 77 2.03 -0.39 3.32
CA ALA A 77 2.10 -1.76 3.82
C ALA A 77 1.11 -2.69 3.10
N ASN A 78 -0.12 -2.23 2.85
CA ASN A 78 -1.14 -3.00 2.13
C ASN A 78 -0.73 -3.23 0.66
N GLU A 79 -0.20 -2.21 -0.02
CA GLU A 79 0.31 -2.34 -1.39
C GLU A 79 1.46 -3.34 -1.46
N PHE A 80 2.43 -3.23 -0.56
CA PHE A 80 3.55 -4.17 -0.45
C PHE A 80 3.06 -5.60 -0.19
N GLN A 81 2.09 -5.79 0.71
CA GLN A 81 1.51 -7.11 0.98
C GLN A 81 0.79 -7.69 -0.24
N ARG A 82 0.06 -6.87 -1.00
CA ARG A 82 -0.60 -7.31 -2.25
C ARG A 82 0.42 -7.73 -3.32
N GLN A 83 1.51 -6.98 -3.46
CA GLN A 83 2.60 -7.31 -4.37
C GLN A 83 3.24 -8.65 -3.97
N LEU A 84 3.61 -8.80 -2.70
CA LEU A 84 4.20 -10.02 -2.17
C LEU A 84 3.28 -11.23 -2.32
N ALA A 85 1.97 -11.07 -2.09
CA ALA A 85 1.00 -12.13 -2.29
C ALA A 85 0.88 -12.55 -3.76
N THR A 86 0.90 -11.57 -4.67
CA THR A 86 0.87 -11.80 -6.12
C THR A 86 2.14 -12.54 -6.59
N ASP A 87 3.30 -12.14 -6.10
CA ASP A 87 4.57 -12.79 -6.43
C ASP A 87 4.62 -14.23 -5.92
N ARG A 88 4.23 -14.47 -4.66
CA ARG A 88 4.13 -15.82 -4.11
C ARG A 88 3.18 -16.71 -4.91
N TYR A 89 2.04 -16.17 -5.33
CA TYR A 89 1.11 -16.89 -6.18
C TYR A 89 1.73 -17.30 -7.51
N ARG A 90 2.45 -16.38 -8.16
CA ARG A 90 3.15 -16.67 -9.43
C ARG A 90 4.29 -17.68 -9.26
N ASP A 91 5.05 -17.61 -8.16
CA ASP A 91 6.08 -18.59 -7.84
C ASP A 91 5.50 -19.99 -7.61
N GLN A 92 4.37 -20.08 -6.89
CA GLN A 92 3.65 -21.33 -6.71
C GLN A 92 3.12 -21.88 -8.03
N LEU A 93 2.58 -21.03 -8.90
CA LEU A 93 2.09 -21.42 -10.21
C LEU A 93 3.21 -21.96 -11.10
N LEU A 94 4.37 -21.30 -11.10
CA LEU A 94 5.57 -21.76 -11.80
C LEU A 94 6.04 -23.12 -11.27
N ALA A 95 6.19 -23.26 -9.94
CA ALA A 95 6.64 -24.50 -9.33
C ALA A 95 5.67 -25.67 -9.61
N SER A 96 4.37 -25.43 -9.47
CA SER A 96 3.33 -26.42 -9.80
C SER A 96 3.39 -26.81 -11.26
N TYR A 97 3.54 -25.85 -12.17
CA TYR A 97 3.67 -26.14 -13.60
C TYR A 97 4.88 -27.03 -13.90
N ILE A 98 6.06 -26.68 -13.38
CA ILE A 98 7.29 -27.46 -13.57
C ILE A 98 7.11 -28.87 -13.00
N GLN A 99 6.56 -28.99 -11.79
CA GLN A 99 6.32 -30.29 -11.15
C GLN A 99 5.35 -31.15 -11.97
N ASP A 100 4.26 -30.56 -12.45
CA ASP A 100 3.27 -31.28 -13.25
C ASP A 100 3.85 -31.75 -14.58
N MET A 101 4.60 -30.89 -15.27
CA MET A 101 5.23 -31.26 -16.54
C MET A 101 6.36 -32.27 -16.34
N ALA A 102 7.15 -32.16 -15.28
CA ALA A 102 8.16 -33.16 -14.92
C ALA A 102 7.53 -34.54 -14.67
N ALA A 103 6.38 -34.60 -13.97
CA ALA A 103 5.66 -35.85 -13.76
C ALA A 103 5.08 -36.43 -15.06
N VAL A 104 4.63 -35.59 -15.99
CA VAL A 104 4.18 -36.04 -17.32
C VAL A 104 5.36 -36.57 -18.14
N LEU A 105 6.49 -35.87 -18.13
CA LEU A 105 7.72 -36.30 -18.80
C LEU A 105 8.18 -37.67 -18.27
N ASP A 106 8.24 -37.84 -16.95
CA ASP A 106 8.65 -39.10 -16.32
C ASP A 106 7.78 -40.28 -16.76
N LYS A 107 6.45 -40.08 -16.80
CA LYS A 107 5.49 -41.12 -17.19
C LYS A 107 5.45 -41.42 -18.69
N ASN A 108 5.80 -40.45 -19.53
CA ASN A 108 5.62 -40.53 -20.98
C ASN A 108 6.95 -40.66 -21.74
N ASN A 109 7.94 -41.33 -21.14
CA ASN A 109 9.29 -41.49 -21.74
C ASN A 109 9.88 -40.16 -22.21
N GLY A 110 9.70 -39.12 -21.41
CA GLY A 110 10.20 -37.76 -21.63
C GLY A 110 9.46 -36.94 -22.68
N SER A 111 8.23 -37.28 -23.09
CA SER A 111 7.46 -36.53 -24.09
C SER A 111 6.16 -35.93 -23.53
N LEU A 112 5.98 -34.62 -23.71
CA LEU A 112 4.72 -33.92 -23.41
C LEU A 112 3.69 -34.01 -24.55
N THR A 113 4.06 -34.60 -25.68
CA THR A 113 3.28 -34.65 -26.93
C THR A 113 3.13 -36.09 -27.45
N LEU A 114 3.33 -37.08 -26.58
CA LEU A 114 3.30 -38.52 -26.93
C LEU A 114 2.04 -38.94 -27.73
N ASN A 115 0.91 -38.31 -27.46
CA ASN A 115 -0.30 -38.42 -28.27
C ASN A 115 -1.03 -37.07 -28.37
N GLN A 116 -2.00 -36.98 -29.28
CA GLN A 116 -2.73 -35.75 -29.57
C GLN A 116 -3.48 -35.18 -28.35
N VAL A 117 -4.08 -36.04 -27.51
CA VAL A 117 -4.81 -35.60 -26.31
C VAL A 117 -3.84 -34.98 -25.31
N MET A 118 -2.70 -35.64 -25.06
CA MET A 118 -1.66 -35.14 -24.17
C MET A 118 -1.09 -33.81 -24.68
N GLY A 119 -0.75 -33.72 -25.96
CA GLY A 119 -0.27 -32.48 -26.57
C GLY A 119 -1.27 -31.33 -26.42
N THR A 120 -2.57 -31.61 -26.57
CA THR A 120 -3.64 -30.63 -26.39
C THR A 120 -3.72 -30.15 -24.93
N VAL A 121 -3.63 -31.05 -23.97
CA VAL A 121 -3.67 -30.73 -22.53
C VAL A 121 -2.43 -29.95 -22.12
N THR A 122 -1.24 -30.38 -22.53
CA THR A 122 0.02 -29.68 -22.30
C THR A 122 -0.09 -28.26 -22.86
N ARG A 123 -0.44 -28.11 -24.13
CA ARG A 123 -0.61 -26.80 -24.77
C ARG A 123 -1.58 -25.90 -24.01
N ALA A 124 -2.77 -26.41 -23.68
CA ALA A 124 -3.77 -25.62 -22.95
C ALA A 124 -3.24 -25.14 -21.60
N LYS A 125 -2.53 -26.01 -20.87
CA LYS A 125 -1.95 -25.70 -19.57
C LYS A 125 -0.79 -24.70 -19.67
N THR A 126 0.13 -24.90 -20.62
CA THR A 126 1.24 -23.97 -20.87
C THR A 126 0.73 -22.57 -21.23
N LEU A 127 -0.23 -22.48 -22.15
CA LEU A 127 -0.82 -21.20 -22.54
C LEU A 127 -1.60 -20.53 -21.40
N ALA A 128 -2.25 -21.31 -20.54
CA ALA A 128 -2.93 -20.77 -19.36
C ALA A 128 -1.93 -20.16 -18.36
N VAL A 129 -0.80 -20.83 -18.14
CA VAL A 129 0.24 -20.37 -17.22
C VAL A 129 0.97 -19.14 -17.77
N PHE A 130 1.30 -19.10 -19.06
CA PHE A 130 1.90 -17.91 -19.70
C PHE A 130 1.05 -16.64 -19.55
N ARG A 131 -0.28 -16.75 -19.48
CA ARG A 131 -1.15 -15.59 -19.29
C ARG A 131 -1.14 -15.02 -17.86
N GLN A 132 -0.63 -15.79 -16.89
CA GLN A 132 -0.68 -15.42 -15.47
C GLN A 132 0.69 -15.03 -14.91
N LEU A 133 1.76 -15.57 -15.50
CA LEU A 133 3.13 -15.27 -15.13
C LEU A 133 3.63 -13.97 -15.76
N ASP A 134 4.53 -13.31 -15.05
CA ASP A 134 5.35 -12.25 -15.65
C ASP A 134 6.44 -12.83 -16.55
N THR A 135 7.15 -11.93 -17.23
CA THR A 135 8.23 -12.22 -18.18
C THR A 135 9.33 -13.09 -17.57
N GLN A 136 9.79 -12.79 -16.36
CA GLN A 136 10.91 -13.51 -15.74
C GLN A 136 10.56 -14.98 -15.47
N ARG A 137 9.34 -15.25 -15.00
CA ARG A 137 8.87 -16.61 -14.74
C ARG A 137 8.50 -17.35 -16.03
N THR A 138 8.01 -16.64 -17.04
CA THR A 138 7.76 -17.18 -18.37
C THR A 138 9.05 -17.67 -19.03
N ILE A 139 10.16 -16.91 -18.90
CA ILE A 139 11.50 -17.33 -19.36
C ILE A 139 11.91 -18.66 -18.73
N GLN A 140 11.66 -18.86 -17.43
CA GLN A 140 11.98 -20.12 -16.76
C GLN A 140 11.21 -21.31 -17.33
N ILE A 141 9.94 -21.12 -17.69
CA ILE A 141 9.17 -22.18 -18.36
C ILE A 141 9.72 -22.46 -19.76
N ILE A 142 9.99 -21.43 -20.55
CA ILE A 142 10.54 -21.60 -21.91
C ILE A 142 11.87 -22.34 -21.83
N ARG A 143 12.75 -21.96 -20.89
CA ARG A 143 14.01 -22.64 -20.63
C ARG A 143 13.79 -24.10 -20.23
N PHE A 144 12.90 -24.38 -19.29
CA PHE A 144 12.57 -25.77 -18.91
C PHE A 144 12.07 -26.60 -20.11
N LEU A 145 11.15 -26.06 -20.91
CA LEU A 145 10.61 -26.75 -22.09
C LEU A 145 11.69 -26.95 -23.16
N TYR A 146 12.59 -25.97 -23.33
CA TYR A 146 13.74 -26.11 -24.21
C TYR A 146 14.68 -27.20 -23.69
N GLU A 147 15.19 -27.11 -22.46
CA GLU A 147 16.15 -28.06 -21.89
C GLU A 147 15.63 -29.51 -21.85
N SER A 148 14.31 -29.69 -21.69
CA SER A 148 13.67 -31.01 -21.74
C SER A 148 13.40 -31.53 -23.16
N GLY A 149 13.79 -30.78 -24.19
CA GLY A 149 13.61 -31.13 -25.60
C GLY A 149 12.18 -31.10 -26.08
N GLN A 150 11.35 -30.25 -25.47
CA GLN A 150 9.93 -30.09 -25.80
C GLN A 150 9.69 -28.93 -26.76
N LEU A 151 10.70 -28.09 -27.05
CA LEU A 151 10.59 -26.97 -27.99
C LEU A 151 11.34 -27.19 -29.31
N TRP A 152 11.79 -28.41 -29.60
CA TRP A 152 12.30 -28.78 -30.92
C TRP A 152 11.70 -30.11 -31.37
N GLU A 153 11.65 -30.32 -32.68
CA GLU A 153 11.13 -31.54 -33.28
C GLU A 153 12.27 -32.52 -33.56
N THR A 154 12.03 -33.80 -33.29
CA THR A 154 12.88 -34.91 -33.75
C THR A 154 12.01 -35.89 -34.54
N ASP A 155 12.62 -36.83 -35.26
CA ASP A 155 11.86 -37.83 -36.05
C ASP A 155 10.83 -38.61 -35.21
N ASP A 156 11.10 -38.75 -33.91
CA ASP A 156 10.25 -39.48 -32.96
C ASP A 156 9.41 -38.57 -32.04
N ARG A 157 9.53 -37.25 -32.13
CA ARG A 157 8.91 -36.31 -31.17
C ARG A 157 8.44 -35.01 -31.79
N LEU A 158 7.19 -34.67 -31.49
CA LEU A 158 6.61 -33.37 -31.83
C LEU A 158 6.94 -32.34 -30.75
N SER A 159 7.26 -31.13 -31.17
CA SER A 159 7.40 -29.99 -30.25
C SER A 159 6.05 -29.62 -29.63
N VAL A 160 6.08 -29.06 -28.42
CA VAL A 160 4.91 -28.47 -27.77
C VAL A 160 4.48 -27.26 -28.58
N ASP A 161 3.24 -27.31 -29.07
CA ASP A 161 2.66 -26.22 -29.82
C ASP A 161 2.40 -25.01 -28.91
N LEU A 162 3.21 -23.97 -29.07
CA LEU A 162 3.06 -22.69 -28.39
C LEU A 162 2.37 -21.64 -29.26
N SER A 163 1.77 -22.03 -30.40
CA SER A 163 1.02 -21.10 -31.25
C SER A 163 0.01 -20.32 -30.41
N THR A 164 -0.18 -19.04 -30.74
CA THR A 164 -1.04 -18.10 -30.01
C THR A 164 -0.53 -17.66 -28.62
N ALA A 165 0.62 -18.16 -28.16
CA ALA A 165 1.32 -17.57 -27.02
C ALA A 165 1.67 -16.11 -27.33
N LYS A 166 1.46 -15.24 -26.34
CA LYS A 166 1.88 -13.85 -26.39
C LYS A 166 3.05 -13.69 -25.45
N LEU A 167 4.23 -13.50 -26.02
CA LEU A 167 5.47 -13.34 -25.28
C LEU A 167 5.95 -11.90 -25.48
N HIS A 168 6.03 -11.16 -24.38
CA HIS A 168 6.50 -9.78 -24.39
C HIS A 168 7.75 -9.63 -23.52
N ASP A 169 8.66 -8.76 -23.95
CA ASP A 169 9.85 -8.37 -23.19
C ASP A 169 10.81 -9.54 -22.89
N ILE A 170 10.78 -10.60 -23.70
CA ILE A 170 11.63 -11.78 -23.47
C ILE A 170 13.03 -11.56 -24.01
N ASP A 171 14.02 -11.79 -23.15
CA ASP A 171 15.41 -11.89 -23.53
C ASP A 171 15.83 -13.36 -23.66
N PHE A 172 16.05 -13.81 -24.90
CA PHE A 172 16.44 -15.20 -25.15
C PHE A 172 17.90 -15.50 -24.81
N ARG A 173 18.72 -14.50 -24.46
CA ARG A 173 20.07 -14.73 -23.89
C ARG A 173 19.99 -15.52 -22.60
N ASP A 174 18.94 -15.27 -21.81
CA ASP A 174 18.66 -15.97 -20.56
C ASP A 174 18.06 -17.37 -20.80
N ILE A 175 17.94 -17.83 -22.04
CA ILE A 175 17.48 -19.20 -22.34
C ILE A 175 18.65 -20.06 -22.84
N ALA A 176 19.66 -19.46 -23.49
CA ALA A 176 20.85 -20.19 -23.94
C ALA A 176 21.75 -20.61 -22.76
N ILE A 177 21.84 -21.91 -22.47
CA ILE A 177 22.86 -22.43 -21.54
C ILE A 177 24.23 -22.22 -22.18
N ASN A 178 25.16 -21.59 -21.46
CA ASN A 178 26.53 -21.26 -21.88
C ASN A 178 26.65 -20.27 -23.04
N GLY A 179 25.59 -19.50 -23.33
CA GLY A 179 25.69 -18.27 -24.13
C GLY A 179 25.90 -18.43 -25.63
N GLU A 180 25.83 -19.65 -26.20
CA GLU A 180 26.23 -19.80 -27.61
C GLU A 180 25.19 -20.45 -28.54
N ASN A 181 24.26 -21.31 -28.09
CA ASN A 181 23.43 -22.09 -29.04
C ASN A 181 21.96 -22.31 -28.61
N LEU A 182 21.02 -21.75 -29.38
CA LEU A 182 19.61 -22.15 -29.42
C LEU A 182 19.35 -22.92 -30.72
N ILE A 183 19.88 -24.14 -30.78
CA ILE A 183 19.75 -25.00 -31.97
C ILE A 183 18.33 -25.57 -31.99
N GLN A 184 17.68 -25.53 -33.15
CA GLN A 184 16.38 -26.18 -33.41
C GLN A 184 15.17 -25.64 -32.62
N LEU A 185 15.28 -24.47 -31.97
CA LEU A 185 14.15 -23.87 -31.26
C LEU A 185 12.97 -23.57 -32.21
N SER A 186 11.79 -24.11 -31.89
CA SER A 186 10.54 -23.85 -32.60
C SER A 186 9.70 -22.83 -31.84
N LEU A 187 9.50 -21.66 -32.45
CA LEU A 187 8.60 -20.60 -31.97
C LEU A 187 7.46 -20.34 -32.96
N THR A 188 7.04 -21.40 -33.66
CA THR A 188 6.04 -21.32 -34.72
C THR A 188 4.71 -20.76 -34.18
N GLY A 189 4.19 -19.71 -34.83
CA GLY A 189 2.90 -19.10 -34.47
C GLY A 189 2.85 -18.33 -33.15
N ILE A 190 4.00 -18.00 -32.54
CA ILE A 190 4.09 -17.19 -31.33
C ILE A 190 4.07 -15.70 -31.69
N PHE A 191 3.35 -14.90 -30.91
CA PHE A 191 3.41 -13.43 -30.99
C PHE A 191 4.56 -12.95 -30.10
N LEU A 192 5.60 -12.37 -30.72
CA LEU A 192 6.82 -11.92 -30.04
C LEU A 192 6.87 -10.38 -30.08
N SER A 193 6.64 -9.70 -28.96
CA SER A 193 6.78 -8.23 -28.92
C SER A 193 7.93 -7.82 -28.00
N ASN A 194 8.74 -6.86 -28.43
CA ASN A 194 9.92 -6.38 -27.67
C ASN A 194 10.85 -7.53 -27.21
N THR A 195 11.07 -8.51 -28.09
CA THR A 195 11.89 -9.70 -27.80
C THR A 195 13.29 -9.54 -28.36
N MET A 196 14.31 -9.95 -27.61
CA MET A 196 15.72 -9.84 -28.02
C MET A 196 16.37 -11.20 -28.25
N PHE A 197 17.08 -11.31 -29.37
CA PHE A 197 17.94 -12.43 -29.73
C PHE A 197 19.36 -11.88 -30.01
N ILE A 198 20.11 -11.60 -28.95
CA ILE A 198 21.47 -11.01 -29.06
C ILE A 198 22.51 -12.11 -28.84
N ASN A 199 23.51 -12.21 -29.72
CA ASN A 199 24.63 -13.17 -29.61
C ASN A 199 24.20 -14.66 -29.55
N ILE A 200 23.09 -15.00 -30.22
CA ILE A 200 22.61 -16.38 -30.31
C ILE A 200 22.81 -16.87 -31.74
N THR A 201 23.49 -18.02 -31.88
CA THR A 201 23.57 -18.72 -33.16
C THR A 201 22.19 -19.29 -33.52
N MET A 202 21.54 -18.70 -34.52
CA MET A 202 20.21 -19.10 -34.98
C MET A 202 20.28 -20.22 -36.02
N GLU A 203 20.87 -21.35 -35.66
CA GLU A 203 20.86 -22.53 -36.52
C GLU A 203 19.53 -23.28 -36.37
N GLN A 204 18.79 -23.38 -37.48
CA GLN A 204 17.55 -24.15 -37.59
C GLN A 204 16.37 -23.63 -36.72
N ILE A 205 16.39 -22.36 -36.30
CA ILE A 205 15.24 -21.75 -35.61
C ILE A 205 14.06 -21.63 -36.56
N ARG A 206 12.89 -22.13 -36.13
CA ARG A 206 11.64 -22.06 -36.91
C ARG A 206 10.75 -20.94 -36.36
N LEU A 207 10.66 -19.84 -37.10
CA LEU A 207 9.82 -18.67 -36.80
C LEU A 207 8.56 -18.56 -37.69
N LYS A 208 8.11 -19.67 -38.29
CA LYS A 208 7.01 -19.62 -39.26
C LYS A 208 5.74 -19.09 -38.59
N GLY A 209 5.16 -18.02 -39.14
CA GLY A 209 3.96 -17.40 -38.60
C GLY A 209 4.15 -16.66 -37.26
N ALA A 210 5.40 -16.47 -36.81
CA ALA A 210 5.66 -15.53 -35.73
C ALA A 210 5.46 -14.10 -36.25
N SER A 211 4.67 -13.30 -35.54
CA SER A 211 4.53 -11.87 -35.84
C SER A 211 5.19 -11.05 -34.75
N ALA A 212 6.06 -10.12 -35.17
CA ALA A 212 6.76 -9.17 -34.32
C ALA A 212 6.07 -7.80 -34.32
#